data_AF-A0A7V9HC44-F1
#
_entry.id   AF-A0A7V9HC44-F1
#
_cell.length_a   1.000
_cell.length_b   1.000
_cell.length_c   1.000
_cell.angle_alpha   90.00
_cell.angle_beta   90.00
_cell.angle_gamma   90.00
#
_symmetry.space_group_name_H-M   'P 1'
#
loop_
_entity.id
_entity.type
_entity.pdbx_description
1 polymer ?
#
loop_
_entity_poly.entity_id
_entity_poly.type
_entity_poly.pdbx_seq_one_letter_code
_entity_poly.pdbx_strand_id
1 'polypeptide(L)'
;APHVVFGHTHRAGPWPRDDAADWTTPAGTRLHNTGSWVYQRHFLTSTPNDSPYWPGTAIELSDGEPPRLRRLLGDLGHDELKGTPLA
;
A
#
# COMPACT_ATOMS: atom_id res chain seq x y z
N ALA A 1 -20.34 7.92 0.67
CA ALA A 1 -19.57 7.60 -0.54
C ALA A 1 -19.27 6.10 -0.55
N PRO A 2 -19.25 5.41 -1.70
CA PRO A 2 -18.96 3.96 -1.76
C PRO A 2 -17.51 3.61 -1.46
N HIS A 3 -16.58 4.57 -1.62
CA HIS A 3 -15.15 4.39 -1.42
C HIS A 3 -14.55 5.52 -0.58
N VAL A 4 -13.54 5.19 0.22
CA VAL A 4 -12.68 6.15 0.94
C VAL A 4 -11.22 5.80 0.68
N VAL A 5 -10.46 6.77 0.19
CA VAL A 5 -9.00 6.69 0.08
C VAL A 5 -8.39 7.43 1.27
N PHE A 6 -7.46 6.78 1.98
CA PHE A 6 -6.79 7.34 3.16
C PHE A 6 -5.31 6.95 3.23
N GLY A 7 -4.60 7.45 4.23
CA GLY A 7 -3.18 7.18 4.47
C GLY A 7 -2.85 7.09 5.96
N HIS A 8 -1.75 7.70 6.37
CA HIS A 8 -1.25 7.81 7.76
C HIS A 8 -0.74 6.51 8.41
N THR A 9 -1.39 5.37 8.22
CA THR A 9 -0.95 4.10 8.83
C THR A 9 0.19 3.42 8.09
N HIS A 10 0.54 3.92 6.90
CA HIS A 10 1.61 3.44 6.02
C HIS A 10 1.43 2.01 5.47
N ARG A 11 0.39 1.29 5.90
CA ARG A 11 0.02 -0.03 5.39
C ARG A 11 -0.85 0.12 4.14
N ALA A 12 -0.32 -0.22 2.98
CA ALA A 12 -1.12 -0.27 1.76
C ALA A 12 -2.21 -1.35 1.84
N GLY A 13 -3.33 -1.14 1.16
CA GLY A 13 -4.38 -2.14 1.06
C GLY A 13 -5.69 -1.63 0.46
N PRO A 14 -6.66 -2.52 0.23
CA PRO A 14 -6.64 -3.95 0.58
C PRO A 14 -5.75 -4.79 -0.34
N TRP A 15 -5.11 -5.83 0.21
CA TRP A 15 -4.47 -6.89 -0.55
C TRP A 15 -5.37 -8.12 -0.68
N PRO A 16 -5.18 -9.01 -1.68
CA PRO A 16 -6.00 -10.20 -1.85
C PRO A 16 -6.05 -11.15 -0.64
N ARG A 17 -5.04 -11.10 0.24
CA ARG A 17 -4.96 -11.92 1.47
C ARG A 17 -5.51 -11.22 2.72
N ASP A 18 -5.95 -9.97 2.60
CA ASP A 18 -6.56 -9.25 3.71
C ASP A 18 -7.97 -9.75 3.98
N ASP A 19 -8.41 -9.69 5.25
CA ASP A 19 -9.82 -9.91 5.58
C ASP A 19 -10.65 -8.76 4.98
N ALA A 20 -11.61 -9.10 4.13
CA ALA A 20 -12.48 -8.10 3.50
C ALA A 20 -13.31 -7.29 4.51
N ALA A 21 -13.57 -7.84 5.70
CA ALA A 21 -14.28 -7.16 6.77
C ALA A 21 -13.48 -5.98 7.35
N ASP A 22 -12.15 -6.09 7.43
CA ASP A 22 -11.28 -5.01 7.90
C ASP A 22 -11.25 -3.80 6.95
N TRP A 23 -11.60 -4.04 5.68
CA TRP A 23 -11.59 -3.03 4.61
C TRP A 23 -12.99 -2.57 4.19
N THR A 24 -14.00 -2.92 4.97
CA THR A 24 -15.39 -2.52 4.74
C THR A 24 -15.99 -1.97 6.02
N THR A 25 -16.49 -0.74 6.01
CA THR A 25 -17.19 -0.18 7.18
C THR A 25 -18.50 -0.92 7.43
N PRO A 26 -19.10 -0.84 8.63
CA PRO A 26 -20.43 -1.42 8.90
C PRO A 26 -21.53 -0.92 7.95
N ALA A 27 -21.36 0.26 7.37
CA ALA A 27 -22.27 0.83 6.37
C ALA A 27 -21.96 0.42 4.92
N GLY A 28 -21.02 -0.50 4.70
CA GLY A 28 -20.65 -1.02 3.38
C GLY A 28 -19.66 -0.15 2.59
N THR A 29 -19.08 0.90 3.19
CA THR A 29 -18.08 1.73 2.51
C THR A 29 -16.75 0.98 2.40
N ARG A 30 -16.17 0.94 1.21
CA ARG A 30 -14.89 0.27 0.96
C ARG A 30 -13.72 1.21 1.24
N LEU A 31 -12.78 0.75 2.06
CA LEU A 31 -11.59 1.49 2.44
C LEU A 31 -10.42 1.14 1.51
N HIS A 32 -9.57 2.12 1.22
CA HIS A 32 -8.36 1.97 0.40
C HIS A 32 -7.23 2.80 1.00
N ASN A 33 -6.08 2.20 1.28
CA ASN A 33 -4.93 2.90 1.83
C ASN A 33 -3.80 2.93 0.80
N THR A 34 -3.30 4.13 0.50
CA THR A 34 -2.21 4.33 -0.47
C THR A 34 -0.87 3.80 0.03
N GLY A 35 -0.74 3.44 1.30
CA GLY A 35 0.53 3.03 1.90
C GLY A 35 1.46 4.22 2.15
N SER A 36 2.75 4.01 1.91
CA SER A 36 3.81 4.99 2.12
C SER A 36 4.77 5.03 0.93
N TRP A 37 5.48 6.15 0.79
CA TRP A 37 6.60 6.29 -0.14
C TRP A 37 7.97 6.20 0.55
N VAL A 38 7.98 6.06 1.88
CA VAL A 38 9.19 6.03 2.69
C VAL A 38 9.59 4.59 2.94
N TYR A 39 10.83 4.23 2.61
CA TYR A 39 11.41 2.95 2.99
C TYR A 39 11.66 2.91 4.51
N GLN A 40 10.87 2.12 5.25
CA GLN A 40 10.94 2.03 6.71
C GLN A 40 11.25 0.60 7.15
N ARG A 41 12.55 0.28 7.27
CA ARG A 41 13.06 -1.09 7.52
C ARG A 41 12.37 -1.83 8.68
N HIS A 42 11.95 -1.13 9.73
CA HIS A 42 11.29 -1.71 10.90
C HIS A 42 9.93 -2.39 10.60
N PHE A 43 9.27 -2.04 9.49
CA PHE A 43 7.99 -2.63 9.07
C PHE A 43 8.13 -3.65 7.92
N LEU A 44 9.35 -3.90 7.46
CA LEU A 44 9.60 -4.76 6.31
C LEU A 44 10.11 -6.13 6.74
N THR A 45 9.71 -7.16 6.00
CA THR A 45 10.31 -8.48 6.09
C THR A 45 11.67 -8.47 5.37
N SER A 46 12.40 -9.59 5.41
CA SER A 46 13.64 -9.76 4.63
C SER A 46 13.39 -10.03 3.15
N THR A 47 12.17 -10.47 2.80
CA THR A 47 11.77 -10.74 1.42
C THR A 47 11.32 -9.43 0.80
N PRO A 48 11.95 -8.97 -0.29
CA PRO A 48 11.48 -7.80 -1.00
C PRO A 48 10.01 -7.92 -1.32
N ASN A 49 9.30 -6.81 -1.22
CA ASN A 49 7.92 -6.68 -1.68
C ASN A 49 6.85 -7.49 -0.90
N ASP A 50 7.22 -8.27 0.11
CA ASP A 50 6.28 -9.17 0.80
C ASP A 50 5.44 -8.45 1.87
N SER A 51 5.97 -7.38 2.47
CA SER A 51 5.25 -6.60 3.48
C SER A 51 4.21 -5.64 2.84
N PRO A 52 3.01 -5.46 3.45
CA PRO A 52 2.07 -4.42 3.02
C PRO A 52 2.56 -2.99 3.33
N TYR A 53 3.69 -2.85 4.03
CA TYR A 53 4.38 -1.59 4.29
C TYR A 53 5.50 -1.30 3.29
N TRP A 54 5.66 -2.13 2.25
CA TRP A 54 6.61 -1.84 1.17
C TRP A 54 6.29 -0.48 0.52
N PRO A 55 7.29 0.39 0.30
CA PRO A 55 7.02 1.73 -0.21
C PRO A 55 6.60 1.70 -1.68
N GLY A 56 5.98 2.79 -2.13
CA GLY A 56 5.70 3.01 -3.55
C GLY A 56 4.43 2.33 -4.05
N THR A 57 3.40 2.34 -3.23
CA THR A 57 2.04 1.97 -3.64
C THR A 57 1.22 3.21 -3.95
N ALA A 58 0.23 3.06 -4.84
CA ALA A 58 -0.70 4.11 -5.22
C ALA A 58 -2.10 3.53 -5.45
N ILE A 59 -3.14 4.35 -5.28
CA ILE A 59 -4.50 4.00 -5.69
C ILE A 59 -4.76 4.65 -7.05
N GLU A 60 -4.99 3.84 -8.06
CA GLU A 60 -5.42 4.28 -9.39
C GLU A 60 -6.93 4.41 -9.41
N LEU A 61 -7.42 5.55 -9.91
CA LEU A 61 -8.82 5.83 -10.14
C LEU A 61 -9.07 5.85 -11.66
N SER A 62 -10.18 5.26 -12.08
CA SER A 62 -10.64 5.30 -13.46
C SER A 62 -12.15 5.51 -13.45
N ASP A 63 -12.66 6.23 -14.45
CA ASP A 63 -14.09 6.55 -14.53
C ASP A 63 -14.93 5.27 -14.57
N GLY A 64 -15.91 5.17 -13.67
CA GLY A 64 -16.83 4.03 -13.59
C GLY A 64 -16.27 2.75 -12.97
N GLU A 65 -14.99 2.71 -12.61
CA GLU A 65 -14.32 1.52 -12.10
C GLU A 65 -13.97 1.62 -10.60
N PRO A 66 -13.92 0.50 -9.86
CA PRO A 66 -13.44 0.50 -8.47
C PRO A 66 -11.97 0.96 -8.38
N PRO A 67 -11.56 1.64 -7.29
CA PRO A 67 -10.17 2.01 -7.07
C PRO A 67 -9.25 0.77 -7.07
N ARG A 68 -8.11 0.87 -7.76
CA ARG A 68 -7.15 -0.24 -7.88
C ARG A 68 -5.85 0.09 -7.17
N LEU A 69 -5.43 -0.79 -6.26
CA LEU A 69 -4.11 -0.70 -5.64
C LEU A 69 -3.02 -1.11 -6.64
N ARG A 70 -2.08 -0.20 -6.89
CA ARG A 70 -0.92 -0.39 -7.74
C ARG A 70 0.34 -0.41 -6.88
N ARG A 71 1.28 -1.26 -7.26
CA ARG A 71 2.59 -1.33 -6.64
C ARG A 71 3.66 -0.92 -7.64
N LEU A 72 4.13 0.32 -7.52
CA LEU A 72 4.98 0.98 -8.51
C LEU A 72 6.47 0.67 -8.28
N LEU A 73 6.86 0.36 -7.04
CA LEU A 73 8.23 -0.05 -6.68
C LEU A 73 8.32 -1.54 -6.34
N GLY A 74 7.39 -2.36 -6.87
CA GLY A 74 7.28 -3.78 -6.54
C GLY A 74 8.44 -4.64 -7.05
N ASP A 75 9.13 -4.16 -8.08
CA ASP A 75 10.24 -4.88 -8.72
C ASP A 75 11.61 -4.52 -8.11
N LEU A 76 11.65 -3.55 -7.20
CA LEU A 76 12.87 -3.12 -6.55
C LEU A 76 13.18 -3.98 -5.31
N GLY A 77 14.46 -4.19 -5.06
CA GLY A 77 14.99 -4.82 -3.87
C GLY A 77 15.25 -3.85 -2.73
N HIS A 78 15.58 -4.41 -1.56
CA HIS A 78 15.94 -3.64 -0.38
C HIS A 78 17.11 -2.67 -0.61
N ASP A 79 18.13 -3.08 -1.35
CA ASP A 79 19.36 -2.29 -1.49
C ASP A 79 19.16 -1.10 -2.43
N GLU A 80 18.29 -1.24 -3.43
CA GLU A 80 17.88 -0.15 -4.30
C GLU A 80 17.08 0.92 -3.53
N LEU A 81 16.23 0.49 -2.59
CA LEU A 81 15.34 1.39 -1.84
C LEU A 81 15.97 2.03 -0.59
N LYS A 82 16.97 1.39 0.04
CA LYS A 82 17.71 2.01 1.16
C LYS A 82 18.48 3.25 0.73
N GLY A 83 18.82 3.33 -0.56
CA GLY A 83 19.74 4.32 -1.10
C GLY A 83 21.17 4.15 -0.54
N THR A 84 22.12 4.85 -1.15
CA THR A 84 23.44 5.06 -0.53
C THR A 84 23.32 6.26 0.40
N PRO A 85 23.79 6.19 1.67
CA PRO A 85 23.85 7.37 2.51
C PRO A 85 24.61 8.50 1.78
N LEU A 86 24.04 9.70 1.76
CA LEU A 86 24.80 10.88 1.32
C LEU A 86 25.96 11.06 2.29
N ALA A 87 27.18 11.10 1.74
CA ALA A 87 28.42 11.31 2.48
C ALA A 87 28.50 12.71 3.11
#